data_AF-A0A1T5G8E2-F1
#
_entry.id   AF-A0A1T5G8E2-F1
#
_cell.length_a   1.000
_cell.length_b   1.000
_cell.length_c   1.000
_cell.angle_alpha   90.00
_cell.angle_beta   90.00
_cell.angle_gamma   90.00
#
_symmetry.space_group_name_H-M   'P 1'
#
loop_
_entity.id
_entity.type
_entity.pdbx_description
1 polymer ?
#
loop_
_entity_poly.entity_id
_entity_poly.type
_entity_poly.pdbx_seq_one_letter_code
_entity_poly.pdbx_strand_id
1 'polypeptide(L)'
;MNTNASFFDKKLIVNSIIVLFASALVVYVIKGAESIHLPYIAAVLSAIVLGFIEPRKGWFLALLQCILILTGYFLFTDLPENTAGQELENFSLYGSLILTFVASFLGGFIKRALNTK
;
A
#
# COMPACT_ATOMS: atom_id res chain seq x y z
N MET A 1 -30.83 -20.32 2.81
CA MET A 1 -29.90 -19.33 3.39
C MET A 1 -28.55 -19.56 2.70
N ASN A 2 -28.31 -18.88 1.57
CA ASN A 2 -27.12 -19.12 0.72
C ASN A 2 -25.90 -18.38 1.27
N THR A 3 -24.98 -19.10 1.91
CA THR A 3 -23.76 -18.58 2.54
C THR A 3 -22.49 -18.90 1.74
N ASN A 4 -22.50 -18.65 0.43
CA ASN A 4 -21.31 -18.73 -0.43
C ASN A 4 -20.97 -17.35 -0.99
N ALA A 5 -20.67 -16.38 -0.10
CA ALA A 5 -19.94 -15.20 -0.54
C ALA A 5 -18.48 -15.65 -0.72
N SER A 6 -18.07 -15.88 -1.97
CA SER A 6 -16.73 -16.34 -2.30
C SER A 6 -15.69 -15.39 -1.72
N PHE A 7 -14.62 -15.92 -1.11
CA PHE A 7 -13.53 -15.06 -0.64
C PHE A 7 -12.97 -14.21 -1.79
N PHE A 8 -12.99 -14.73 -3.02
CA PHE A 8 -12.68 -14.04 -4.27
C PHE A 8 -13.95 -13.55 -4.96
N ASP A 9 -14.36 -12.32 -4.64
CA ASP A 9 -15.42 -11.61 -5.35
C ASP A 9 -14.84 -10.69 -6.43
N LYS A 10 -15.64 -10.36 -7.47
CA LYS A 10 -15.25 -9.39 -8.50
C LYS A 10 -14.74 -8.06 -7.91
N LYS A 11 -15.27 -7.66 -6.76
CA LYS A 11 -14.84 -6.46 -6.02
C LYS A 11 -13.38 -6.55 -5.57
N LEU A 12 -12.94 -7.71 -5.09
CA LEU A 12 -11.54 -7.91 -4.69
C LEU A 12 -10.60 -7.83 -5.89
N ILE A 13 -11.00 -8.37 -7.05
CA ILE A 13 -10.20 -8.30 -8.29
C ILE A 13 -10.02 -6.84 -8.73
N VAL A 14 -11.10 -6.04 -8.75
CA VAL A 14 -11.03 -4.61 -9.08
C VAL A 14 -10.14 -3.86 -8.09
N ASN A 15 -10.27 -4.15 -6.79
CA ASN A 15 -9.42 -3.54 -5.77
C ASN A 15 -7.94 -3.91 -5.94
N SER A 16 -7.61 -5.14 -6.34
CA SER A 16 -6.23 -5.55 -6.64
C SER A 16 -5.62 -4.75 -7.79
N ILE A 17 -6.42 -4.35 -8.80
CA ILE A 17 -5.94 -3.47 -9.88
C ILE A 17 -5.58 -2.09 -9.31
N ILE A 18 -6.42 -1.55 -8.42
CA ILE A 18 -6.13 -0.27 -7.73
C ILE A 18 -4.83 -0.38 -6.91
N VAL A 19 -4.63 -1.50 -6.21
CA VAL A 19 -3.39 -1.77 -5.47
C VAL A 19 -2.18 -1.75 -6.41
N LEU A 20 -2.25 -2.37 -7.59
CA LEU A 20 -1.15 -2.37 -8.57
C LEU A 20 -0.75 -0.94 -8.97
N PHE A 21 -1.71 -0.10 -9.33
CA PHE A 21 -1.43 1.30 -9.70
C PHE A 21 -0.90 2.11 -8.51
N ALA A 22 -1.47 1.91 -7.31
CA ALA A 22 -1.01 2.57 -6.10
C ALA A 22 0.43 2.18 -5.74
N SER A 23 0.78 0.89 -5.84
CA SER A 23 2.13 0.39 -5.61
C SER A 23 3.13 0.96 -6.62
N ALA A 24 2.78 0.98 -7.91
CA ALA A 24 3.63 1.57 -8.95
C ALA A 24 3.90 3.06 -8.69
N LEU A 25 2.86 3.80 -8.29
CA LEU A 25 3.00 5.21 -7.91
C LEU A 25 3.91 5.38 -6.69
N VAL A 26 3.77 4.54 -5.66
CA VAL A 26 4.64 4.59 -4.48
C VAL A 26 6.10 4.30 -4.85
N VAL A 27 6.37 3.29 -5.67
CA VAL A 27 7.74 2.98 -6.14
C VAL A 27 8.33 4.15 -6.94
N TYR A 28 7.54 4.75 -7.83
CA TYR A 28 7.95 5.93 -8.59
C TYR A 28 8.32 7.11 -7.66
N VAL A 29 7.50 7.35 -6.63
CA VAL A 29 7.78 8.41 -5.64
C VAL A 29 9.01 8.07 -4.80
N ILE A 30 9.23 6.82 -4.39
CA ILE A 30 10.44 6.41 -3.65
C ILE A 30 11.71 6.75 -4.45
N LYS A 31 11.71 6.47 -5.77
CA LYS A 31 12.86 6.77 -6.62
C LYS A 31 13.08 8.24 -6.94
N GLY A 32 11.99 9.01 -7.04
CA GLY A 32 12.07 10.44 -7.34
C GLY A 32 12.22 11.33 -6.12
N ALA A 33 12.24 10.77 -4.90
CA ALA A 33 12.20 11.57 -3.69
C ALA A 33 13.58 11.92 -3.15
N GLU A 34 13.83 13.22 -2.97
CA GLU A 34 15.00 13.74 -2.26
C GLU A 34 14.87 13.59 -0.73
N SER A 35 13.69 13.19 -0.23
CA SER A 35 13.42 13.03 1.20
C SER A 35 12.38 11.94 1.49
N ILE A 36 12.38 11.45 2.73
CA ILE A 36 11.53 10.33 3.19
C ILE A 36 10.04 10.72 3.26
N HIS A 37 9.70 12.01 3.32
CA HIS A 37 8.33 12.45 3.58
C HIS A 37 7.36 12.18 2.43
N LEU A 38 7.80 12.41 1.19
CA LEU A 38 6.99 12.17 -0.02
C LEU A 38 6.53 10.71 -0.14
N PRO A 39 7.42 9.70 -0.08
CA PRO A 39 7.01 8.31 -0.20
C PRO A 39 6.10 7.88 0.95
N TYR A 40 6.34 8.39 2.16
CA TYR A 40 5.48 8.10 3.31
C TYR A 40 4.06 8.63 3.13
N ILE A 41 3.89 9.86 2.65
CA ILE A 41 2.56 10.43 2.40
C ILE A 41 1.83 9.62 1.32
N ALA A 42 2.53 9.27 0.23
CA ALA A 42 1.96 8.45 -0.84
C ALA A 42 1.52 7.06 -0.34
N ALA A 43 2.36 6.40 0.47
CA ALA A 43 2.07 5.11 1.07
C ALA A 43 0.86 5.18 2.03
N VAL A 44 0.81 6.19 2.90
CA VAL A 44 -0.30 6.36 3.86
C VAL A 44 -1.61 6.64 3.14
N LEU A 45 -1.63 7.57 2.19
CA LEU A 45 -2.86 7.93 1.47
C LEU A 45 -3.40 6.75 0.67
N SER A 46 -2.55 6.05 -0.07
CA SER A 46 -2.96 4.87 -0.83
C SER A 46 -3.52 3.77 0.08
N ALA A 47 -2.85 3.51 1.20
CA ALA A 47 -3.29 2.51 2.16
C ALA A 47 -4.61 2.86 2.87
N ILE A 48 -4.83 4.12 3.25
CA ILE A 48 -6.11 4.57 3.83
C ILE A 48 -7.25 4.32 2.84
N VAL A 49 -7.06 4.68 1.57
CA VAL A 49 -8.07 4.48 0.52
C VAL A 49 -8.39 2.99 0.38
N LEU A 50 -7.39 2.11 0.36
CA LEU A 50 -7.58 0.66 0.27
C LEU A 50 -8.31 0.09 1.49
N GLY A 51 -7.92 0.50 2.69
CA GLY A 51 -8.59 0.13 3.93
C GLY A 51 -10.05 0.59 3.97
N PHE A 52 -10.32 1.78 3.42
CA PHE A 52 -11.68 2.34 3.37
C PHE A 52 -12.58 1.61 2.36
N ILE A 53 -12.04 1.21 1.20
CA ILE A 53 -12.77 0.45 0.17
C ILE A 53 -13.11 -0.97 0.67
N GLU A 54 -12.20 -1.58 1.43
CA GLU A 54 -12.31 -2.96 1.90
C GLU A 54 -12.07 -3.10 3.41
N PRO A 55 -13.02 -2.67 4.27
CA PRO A 55 -12.80 -2.55 5.72
C PRO A 55 -12.58 -3.87 6.47
N ARG A 56 -13.01 -5.02 5.91
CA ARG A 56 -12.81 -6.36 6.52
C ARG A 56 -11.61 -7.11 5.96
N LYS A 57 -11.27 -6.92 4.67
CA LYS A 57 -10.16 -7.62 3.99
C LYS A 57 -9.02 -6.66 3.59
N GLY A 58 -9.01 -5.43 4.09
CA GLY A 58 -8.01 -4.40 3.75
C GLY A 58 -6.59 -4.77 4.15
N TRP A 59 -6.43 -5.62 5.17
CA TRP A 59 -5.13 -6.18 5.55
C TRP A 59 -4.52 -7.04 4.42
N PHE A 60 -5.34 -7.76 3.65
CA PHE A 60 -4.89 -8.55 2.51
C PHE A 60 -4.44 -7.65 1.36
N LEU A 61 -5.20 -6.58 1.08
CA LEU A 61 -4.83 -5.59 0.07
C LEU A 61 -3.56 -4.83 0.45
N ALA A 62 -3.37 -4.52 1.74
CA ALA A 62 -2.14 -3.91 2.24
C ALA A 62 -0.94 -4.84 2.11
N LEU A 63 -1.12 -6.14 2.40
CA LEU A 63 -0.07 -7.14 2.23
C LEU A 63 0.31 -7.29 0.75
N LEU A 64 -0.69 -7.32 -0.14
CA LEU A 64 -0.46 -7.29 -1.59
C LEU A 64 0.29 -6.03 -2.01
N GLN A 65 -0.10 -4.86 -1.48
CA GLN A 65 0.57 -3.58 -1.77
C GLN A 65 2.03 -3.60 -1.35
N CYS A 66 2.32 -4.12 -0.15
CA CYS A 66 3.67 -4.28 0.38
C CYS A 66 4.54 -5.18 -0.49
N ILE A 67 4.00 -6.33 -0.91
CA ILE A 67 4.71 -7.24 -1.83
C ILE A 67 5.00 -6.54 -3.14
N LEU A 68 4.02 -5.83 -3.71
CA LEU A 68 4.18 -5.12 -4.98
C LEU A 68 5.14 -3.94 -4.91
N ILE A 69 5.21 -3.23 -3.78
CA ILE A 69 6.21 -2.17 -3.57
C ILE A 69 7.60 -2.78 -3.49
N LEU A 70 7.78 -3.87 -2.73
CA LEU A 70 9.05 -4.58 -2.62
C LEU A 70 9.50 -5.13 -3.97
N THR A 71 8.66 -5.90 -4.65
CA THR A 71 9.01 -6.48 -5.95
C THR A 71 9.14 -5.42 -7.02
N GLY A 72 8.30 -4.38 -7.00
CA GLY A 72 8.38 -3.23 -7.90
C GLY A 72 9.73 -2.53 -7.78
N TYR A 73 10.18 -2.28 -6.55
CA TYR A 73 11.48 -1.68 -6.29
C TYR A 73 12.63 -2.59 -6.74
N PHE A 74 12.66 -3.86 -6.33
CA PHE A 74 13.80 -4.75 -6.65
C PHE A 74 13.87 -5.20 -8.12
N LEU A 75 12.74 -5.28 -8.84
CA LEU A 75 12.71 -5.77 -10.23
C LEU A 75 12.78 -4.66 -11.28
N PHE A 76 12.30 -3.45 -10.96
CA PHE A 76 12.19 -2.35 -11.93
C PHE A 76 13.07 -1.16 -11.61
N THR A 77 13.85 -1.19 -10.54
CA THR A 77 14.70 -0.06 -10.18
C THR A 77 16.13 -0.47 -9.85
N ASP A 78 17.08 0.36 -10.28
CA ASP A 78 18.52 0.14 -10.06
C ASP A 78 18.90 0.58 -8.65
N LEU A 79 19.81 -0.15 -8.00
CA LEU A 79 20.31 0.26 -6.68
C LEU A 79 21.14 1.55 -6.82
N PRO A 80 20.96 2.53 -5.92
CA PRO A 80 21.74 3.77 -5.96
C PRO A 80 23.22 3.48 -5.70
N GLU A 81 24.11 4.08 -6.49
CA GLU A 81 25.56 3.88 -6.39
C GLU A 81 26.17 4.53 -5.13
N ASN A 82 25.45 5.44 -4.47
CA ASN A 82 25.90 6.17 -3.30
C ASN A 82 25.24 5.63 -2.02
N THR A 83 26.04 5.37 -0.98
CA THR A 83 25.60 4.88 0.34
C THR A 83 24.50 5.74 0.95
N ALA A 84 24.59 7.07 0.82
CA ALA A 84 23.56 7.98 1.35
C ALA A 84 22.20 7.84 0.64
N GLY A 85 22.21 7.62 -0.69
CA GLY A 85 20.99 7.35 -1.46
C GLY A 85 20.41 5.98 -1.11
N GLN A 86 21.27 4.99 -0.88
CA GLN A 86 20.85 3.64 -0.49
C GLN A 86 20.17 3.61 0.89
N GLU A 87 20.71 4.33 1.86
CA GLU A 87 20.09 4.47 3.18
C GLU A 87 18.75 5.18 3.08
N LEU A 88 18.65 6.27 2.31
CA LEU A 88 17.43 7.03 2.11
C LEU A 88 16.33 6.18 1.46
N GLU A 89 16.66 5.46 0.39
CA GLU A 89 15.71 4.59 -0.31
C GLU A 89 15.28 3.42 0.57
N ASN A 90 16.20 2.81 1.32
CA ASN A 90 15.86 1.73 2.26
C ASN A 90 14.94 2.20 3.39
N PHE A 91 15.24 3.35 4.02
CA PHE A 91 14.36 3.93 5.03
C PHE A 91 12.98 4.24 4.46
N SER A 92 12.94 4.85 3.26
CA SER A 92 11.70 5.17 2.56
C SER A 92 10.89 3.91 2.23
N LEU A 93 11.55 2.84 1.77
CA LEU A 93 10.93 1.58 1.40
C LEU A 93 10.36 0.88 2.64
N TYR A 94 11.19 0.57 3.63
CA TYR A 94 10.77 -0.17 4.83
C TYR A 94 9.76 0.62 5.68
N GLY A 95 9.94 1.94 5.80
CA GLY A 95 8.98 2.79 6.48
C GLY A 95 7.62 2.84 5.78
N SER A 96 7.62 2.91 4.44
CA SER A 96 6.38 2.85 3.64
C SER A 96 5.62 1.54 3.84
N LEU A 97 6.29 0.40 4.03
CA LEU A 97 5.63 -0.87 4.29
C LEU A 97 4.86 -0.86 5.62
N ILE A 98 5.51 -0.41 6.71
CA ILE A 98 4.88 -0.33 8.03
C ILE A 98 3.71 0.65 7.99
N LEU A 99 3.92 1.82 7.40
CA LEU A 99 2.89 2.84 7.25
C LEU A 99 1.71 2.33 6.44
N THR A 100 1.95 1.59 5.36
CA THR A 100 0.90 0.97 4.53
C THR A 100 0.02 0.03 5.35
N PHE A 101 0.62 -0.80 6.22
CA PHE A 101 -0.16 -1.67 7.11
C PHE A 101 -1.01 -0.87 8.09
N VAL A 102 -0.41 0.06 8.83
CA VAL A 102 -1.11 0.85 9.86
C VAL A 102 -2.23 1.69 9.24
N ALA A 103 -1.93 2.35 8.12
CA ALA A 103 -2.86 3.21 7.41
C ALA A 103 -4.05 2.43 6.81
N SER A 104 -3.83 1.21 6.34
CA SER A 104 -4.93 0.33 5.87
C SER A 104 -5.86 -0.07 7.01
N PHE A 105 -5.31 -0.42 8.18
CA PHE A 105 -6.14 -0.69 9.36
C PHE A 105 -6.93 0.55 9.80
N LEU A 106 -6.30 1.72 9.75
CA LEU A 106 -6.96 3.00 10.06
C LEU A 106 -8.11 3.28 9.10
N GLY A 107 -7.91 3.17 7.78
CA GLY A 107 -8.96 3.35 6.77
C GLY A 107 -10.14 2.40 6.98
N GLY A 108 -9.85 1.14 7.28
CA GLY A 108 -10.87 0.14 7.58
C GLY A 108 -11.60 0.40 8.91
N PHE A 109 -10.91 0.93 9.92
CA PHE A 109 -11.53 1.38 11.16
C PHE A 109 -12.46 2.58 10.93
N ILE A 110 -12.01 3.62 10.21
CA ILE A 110 -12.82 4.81 9.90
C ILE A 110 -14.09 4.41 9.17
N LYS A 111 -14.00 3.56 8.14
CA LYS A 111 -15.19 3.11 7.40
C LYS A 111 -16.18 2.36 8.30
N ARG A 112 -15.69 1.53 9.23
CA ARG A 112 -16.54 0.81 10.20
C ARG A 112 -17.22 1.78 11.16
N ALA A 113 -16.46 2.72 11.72
CA ALA A 113 -16.98 3.74 12.64
C ALA A 113 -18.07 4.61 11.99
N LEU A 114 -17.92 4.96 10.71
CA LEU A 114 -18.91 5.71 9.95
C LEU A 114 -20.17 4.91 9.60
N ASN A 115 -20.07 3.58 9.52
CA ASN A 115 -21.17 2.70 9.13
C ASN A 115 -21.89 2.06 10.33
N THR A 116 -21.47 2.38 11.56
CA THR A 116 -22.23 2.14 12.79
C THR A 116 -23.37 3.16 12.89
N LYS A 117 -24.49 2.85 12.25
CA LYS A 117 -25.82 3.41 12.53
C LYS A 117 -26.77 2.27 12.87
#